data_AF-A0A753KXE4-F1
#
_entry.id   AF-A0A753KXE4-F1
#
_cell.length_a   1.000
_cell.length_b   1.000
_cell.length_c   1.000
_cell.angle_alpha   90.00
_cell.angle_beta   90.00
_cell.angle_gamma   90.00
#
_symmetry.space_group_name_H-M   'P 1'
#
loop_
_entity.id
_entity.type
_entity.pdbx_description
1 polymer ?
#
loop_
_entity_poly.entity_id
_entity_poly.type
_entity_poly.pdbx_seq_one_letter_code
_entity_poly.pdbx_strand_id
1 'polypeptide(L)'
;AIGIIGGADGPTAIYLSGKLAPELLGAIAVAAYSYMALVPLIQPPIMKALTTETERKIRMVQLRTVSKREKILFPVVLLMLVALLLPDAAPLL
;
A
#
# COMPACT_ATOMS: atom_id res chain seq x y z
N ALA A 1 -3.12 -15.27 3.66
CA ALA A 1 -4.19 -14.29 3.93
C ALA A 1 -3.80 -13.26 5.01
N ILE A 2 -3.42 -13.69 6.23
CA ILE A 2 -3.15 -12.77 7.36
C ILE A 2 -2.05 -11.74 7.09
N GLY A 3 -0.94 -12.12 6.44
CA GLY A 3 0.18 -11.21 6.15
C GLY A 3 -0.18 -10.01 5.27
N ILE A 4 -1.28 -10.06 4.51
CA ILE A 4 -1.73 -8.94 3.65
C ILE A 4 -2.13 -7.71 4.48
N ILE A 5 -2.49 -7.89 5.75
CA ILE A 5 -2.79 -6.79 6.69
C ILE A 5 -1.61 -5.79 6.77
N GLY A 6 -0.37 -6.27 6.70
CA GLY A 6 0.83 -5.42 6.77
C GLY A 6 0.98 -4.45 5.61
N GLY A 7 0.31 -4.70 4.47
CA GLY A 7 0.26 -3.78 3.34
C GLY A 7 -0.61 -2.55 3.58
N ALA A 8 -1.39 -2.54 4.67
CA ALA A 8 -2.30 -1.46 5.04
C ALA A 8 -3.29 -1.05 3.92
N ASP A 9 -3.66 -2.01 3.06
CA ASP A 9 -4.65 -1.84 1.99
C ASP A 9 -5.87 -2.75 2.21
N GLY A 10 -6.97 -2.16 2.69
CA GLY A 10 -8.19 -2.87 3.09
C GLY A 10 -8.87 -3.63 1.93
N PRO A 11 -9.18 -2.96 0.80
CA PRO A 11 -9.76 -3.62 -0.37
C PRO A 11 -8.98 -4.86 -0.86
N THR A 12 -7.65 -4.75 -0.99
CA THR A 12 -6.82 -5.90 -1.41
C THR A 12 -6.77 -7.01 -0.35
N ALA A 13 -6.71 -6.65 0.93
CA ALA A 13 -6.75 -7.62 2.04
C ALA A 13 -8.07 -8.40 2.06
N ILE A 14 -9.21 -7.73 1.83
CA ILE A 14 -10.53 -8.38 1.72
C ILE A 14 -10.57 -9.28 0.50
N TYR A 15 -10.13 -8.80 -0.67
CA TYR A 15 -10.14 -9.58 -1.90
C TYR A 15 -9.30 -10.87 -1.79
N LEU A 16 -8.07 -10.75 -1.31
CA LEU A 16 -7.17 -11.90 -1.17
C LEU A 16 -7.60 -12.84 -0.04
N SER A 17 -8.10 -12.33 1.08
CA SER A 17 -8.65 -13.21 2.14
C SER A 17 -9.89 -13.95 1.66
N GLY A 18 -10.77 -13.31 0.89
CA GLY A 18 -11.93 -13.96 0.27
C GLY A 18 -11.58 -15.07 -0.72
N LYS A 19 -10.38 -15.04 -1.31
CA LYS A 19 -9.89 -16.12 -2.20
C LYS A 19 -9.06 -17.19 -1.47
N LEU A 20 -8.26 -16.78 -0.48
CA LEU A 20 -7.25 -17.65 0.15
C LEU A 20 -7.68 -18.26 1.49
N ALA A 21 -8.51 -17.57 2.27
CA ALA A 21 -8.99 -18.00 3.58
C ALA A 21 -10.33 -17.31 3.93
N PRO A 22 -11.44 -17.68 3.25
CA PRO A 22 -12.74 -17.03 3.40
C PRO A 22 -13.26 -17.05 4.85
N GLU A 23 -12.97 -18.13 5.58
CA GLU A 23 -13.35 -18.32 6.98
C GLU A 23 -12.67 -17.33 7.94
N LEU A 24 -11.52 -16.77 7.54
CA LEU A 24 -10.78 -15.76 8.32
C LEU A 24 -11.08 -14.32 7.88
N LEU A 25 -11.90 -14.12 6.84
CA LEU A 25 -12.15 -12.80 6.25
C LEU A 25 -12.63 -11.77 7.28
N GLY A 26 -13.58 -12.15 8.14
CA GLY A 26 -14.11 -11.24 9.16
C GLY A 26 -13.02 -10.73 10.11
N ALA A 27 -12.20 -11.64 10.65
CA ALA A 27 -11.10 -11.28 11.54
C ALA A 27 -10.03 -10.45 10.83
N ILE A 28 -9.68 -10.80 9.60
CA ILE A 28 -8.68 -10.07 8.79
C ILE A 28 -9.16 -8.66 8.49
N ALA A 29 -10.41 -8.47 8.05
CA ALA A 29 -10.97 -7.17 7.73
C ALA A 29 -11.02 -6.25 8.96
N VAL A 30 -11.48 -6.78 10.10
CA VAL A 30 -11.54 -6.02 11.37
C VAL A 30 -10.12 -5.59 11.80
N ALA A 31 -9.16 -6.52 11.79
CA ALA A 31 -7.79 -6.22 12.17
C ALA A 31 -7.14 -5.21 11.22
N ALA A 32 -7.37 -5.35 9.90
CA ALA A 32 -6.81 -4.46 8.88
C ALA A 32 -7.24 -3.01 9.10
N TYR A 33 -8.54 -2.72 9.16
CA TYR A 33 -9.02 -1.35 9.35
C TYR A 33 -8.68 -0.80 10.75
N SER A 34 -8.71 -1.64 11.78
CA SER A 34 -8.33 -1.21 13.13
C SER A 34 -6.85 -0.79 13.18
N TYR A 35 -5.95 -1.58 12.59
CA TYR A 35 -4.52 -1.25 12.58
C TYR A 35 -4.18 -0.06 11.66
N MET A 36 -4.89 0.12 10.54
CA MET A 36 -4.76 1.33 9.71
C MET A 36 -5.11 2.60 10.52
N ALA A 37 -6.16 2.55 11.35
CA ALA A 37 -6.55 3.67 12.20
C ALA A 37 -5.52 3.95 13.32
N LEU A 38 -4.73 2.94 13.73
CA LEU A 38 -3.67 3.08 14.74
C LEU A 38 -2.35 3.59 14.16
N VAL A 39 -2.24 3.85 12.86
CA VAL A 39 -1.01 4.39 12.23
C VAL A 39 -0.47 5.63 12.96
N PRO A 40 -1.29 6.64 13.35
CA PRO A 40 -0.79 7.80 14.10
C PRO A 40 -0.23 7.46 15.48
N LEU A 41 -0.64 6.34 16.09
CA LEU A 41 -0.13 5.87 17.37
C LEU A 41 1.17 5.06 17.19
N ILE A 42 1.23 4.23 16.15
CA ILE A 42 2.33 3.27 15.93
C ILE A 42 3.50 3.91 15.16
N GLN A 43 3.22 4.68 14.11
CA GLN A 43 4.24 5.19 13.19
C GLN A 43 5.19 6.21 13.84
N PRO A 44 4.72 7.24 14.60
CA PRO A 44 5.63 8.25 15.13
C PRO A 44 6.65 7.72 16.16
N PRO A 45 6.31 6.81 17.09
CA PRO A 45 7.31 6.18 17.97
C PRO A 45 8.39 5.42 17.21
N ILE A 46 8.02 4.67 16.17
CA ILE A 46 8.99 3.94 15.33
C ILE A 46 9.93 4.90 14.61
N MET A 47 9.40 5.98 14.03
CA MET A 47 10.23 7.03 13.44
C MET A 47 11.17 7.63 14.47
N LYS A 48 10.68 7.90 15.69
CA LYS A 48 11.48 8.45 16.80
C LYS A 48 12.62 7.52 17.20
N ALA A 49 12.38 6.21 17.19
CA ALA A 49 13.34 5.19 17.59
C ALA A 49 14.43 4.90 16.53
N LEU A 50 14.10 4.99 15.23
CA LEU A 50 14.99 4.53 14.16
C LEU A 50 15.70 5.63 13.37
N THR A 51 15.18 6.86 13.36
CA THR A 51 15.77 7.97 12.57
C THR A 51 16.47 8.98 13.47
N THR A 52 17.46 9.69 12.92
CA THR A 52 18.19 10.75 13.62
C THR A 52 17.56 12.13 13.38
N GLU A 53 17.90 13.13 14.21
CA GLU A 53 17.42 14.50 13.99
C GLU A 53 17.96 15.14 12.71
N THR A 54 19.18 14.78 12.29
CA THR A 54 19.80 15.30 11.08
C THR A 54 19.06 14.83 9.84
N GLU A 55 18.69 13.55 9.77
CA GLU A 55 17.88 12.98 8.67
C GLU A 55 16.50 13.63 8.60
N ARG A 56 15.84 13.86 9.74
CA ARG A 56 14.51 14.50 9.80
C ARG A 56 14.50 15.96 9.34
N LYS A 57 15.66 16.62 9.30
CA LYS A 57 15.81 18.04 8.88
C LYS A 57 16.22 18.19 7.42
N ILE A 58 16.35 17.08 6.66
CA ILE A 58 16.64 17.12 5.22
C ILE A 58 15.53 17.88 4.48
N ARG A 59 15.91 18.84 3.64
CA ARG A 59 14.98 19.63 2.83
C ARG A 59 14.52 18.81 1.62
N MET A 60 13.22 18.56 1.53
CA MET A 60 12.62 17.93 0.36
C MET A 60 12.52 18.94 -0.79
N VAL A 61 12.96 18.54 -1.99
CA VAL A 61 12.80 19.34 -3.21
C VAL A 61 11.33 19.34 -3.65
N GLN A 62 10.92 20.38 -4.36
CA GLN A 62 9.59 20.43 -4.95
C GLN A 62 9.42 19.33 -6.00
N LEU A 63 8.21 18.79 -6.09
CA LEU A 63 7.87 17.77 -7.07
C LEU A 63 7.99 18.34 -8.49
N ARG A 64 8.45 17.52 -9.43
CA ARG A 64 8.46 17.87 -10.86
C ARG A 64 7.05 18.08 -11.39
N THR A 65 6.91 18.92 -12.40
CA THR A 65 5.65 19.05 -13.14
C THR A 65 5.41 17.79 -13.98
N VAL A 66 4.28 17.13 -13.74
CA VAL A 66 3.89 15.93 -14.48
C VAL A 66 2.95 16.34 -15.61
N SER A 67 3.32 16.03 -16.85
CA SER A 67 2.50 16.39 -18.01
C SER A 67 1.17 15.62 -18.03
N LYS A 68 0.13 16.18 -18.67
CA LYS A 68 -1.16 15.48 -18.84
C LYS A 68 -0.98 14.15 -19.58
N ARG A 69 -0.09 14.11 -20.57
CA ARG A 69 0.22 12.89 -21.33
C ARG A 69 0.83 11.82 -20.43
N GLU A 70 1.75 12.19 -19.55
CA GLU A 70 2.39 11.25 -18.62
C GLU A 70 1.39 10.64 -17.65
N LYS A 71 0.47 11.45 -17.08
CA LYS A 71 -0.59 10.93 -16.19
C LYS A 71 -1.54 9.94 -16.89
N ILE A 72 -1.81 10.14 -18.17
CA ILE A 72 -2.68 9.26 -18.96
C ILE A 72 -1.95 7.97 -19.36
N LEU A 73 -0.68 8.07 -19.76
CA LEU A 73 0.10 6.91 -20.18
C LEU A 73 0.54 6.03 -19.01
N PHE A 74 0.72 6.59 -17.82
CA PHE A 74 1.16 5.85 -16.63
C PHE A 74 0.34 4.58 -16.34
N PRO A 75 -1.01 4.63 -16.20
CA PRO A 75 -1.79 3.42 -15.93
C PRO A 75 -1.74 2.41 -17.08
N VAL A 76 -1.65 2.86 -18.34
CA VAL A 76 -1.57 1.95 -19.51
C VAL A 76 -0.26 1.18 -19.51
N VAL A 77 0.86 1.89 -19.26
CA VAL A 77 2.18 1.28 -19.16
C VAL A 77 2.24 0.34 -17.96
N LEU A 78 1.68 0.75 -16.81
CA LEU A 78 1.60 -0.08 -15.61
C LEU A 78 0.83 -1.38 -15.90
N LEU A 79 -0.35 -1.29 -16.52
CA LEU A 79 -1.17 -2.44 -16.89
C LEU A 79 -0.43 -3.39 -17.84
N MET A 80 0.25 -2.86 -18.87
CA MET A 80 1.04 -3.69 -19.79
C MET A 80 2.18 -4.41 -19.07
N LEU A 81 2.88 -3.72 -18.16
CA LEU A 81 3.96 -4.33 -17.37
C LEU A 81 3.43 -5.44 -16.46
N VAL A 82 2.31 -5.21 -15.77
CA VAL A 82 1.67 -6.20 -14.89
C VAL A 82 1.20 -7.40 -15.71
N ALA A 83 0.52 -7.18 -16.83
CA ALA A 83 0.04 -8.26 -17.69
C ALA A 83 1.17 -9.16 -18.21
N LEU A 84 2.36 -8.59 -18.48
CA LEU A 84 3.52 -9.34 -18.97
C LEU A 84 4.30 -10.05 -17.86
N LEU A 85 4.46 -9.42 -16.68
CA LEU A 85 5.35 -9.92 -15.62
C LEU A 85 4.62 -10.66 -14.49
N LEU A 86 3.40 -10.24 -14.13
CA LEU A 86 2.63 -10.80 -13.02
C LEU A 86 1.12 -10.76 -13.32
N PRO A 87 0.62 -11.64 -14.21
CA PRO A 87 -0.76 -11.60 -14.69
C PRO A 87 -1.79 -11.84 -13.58
N ASP A 88 -1.46 -12.58 -12.53
CA ASP A 88 -2.36 -12.84 -11.40
C ASP A 88 -2.73 -11.59 -10.60
N ALA A 89 -1.91 -10.54 -10.67
CA ALA A 89 -2.17 -9.24 -10.02
C ALA A 89 -3.02 -8.30 -10.90
N ALA A 90 -3.18 -8.59 -12.20
CA ALA A 90 -3.91 -7.74 -13.14
C ALA A 90 -5.38 -7.46 -12.76
N PRO A 91 -6.14 -8.37 -12.12
CA PRO A 91 -7.50 -8.06 -11.70
C PRO A 91 -7.62 -6.99 -10.59
N LEU A 92 -6.50 -6.65 -9.93
CA LEU A 92 -6.45 -5.68 -8.83
C LEU A 92 -5.83 -4.32 -9.20
N LEU A 93 -5.08 -4.27 -10.30
CA LEU A 93 -4.27 -3.12 -10.73
C LEU A 93 -4.87 -2.44 -11.97
#